data_AF-A0AAE8U9Q1-F1
#
_entry.id   AF-A0AAE8U9Q1-F1
#
_cell.length_a   1.000
_cell.length_b   1.000
_cell.length_c   1.000
_cell.angle_alpha   90.00
_cell.angle_beta   90.00
_cell.angle_gamma   90.00
#
_symmetry.space_group_name_H-M   'P 1'
#
loop_
_entity.id
_entity.type
_entity.pdbx_description
1 polymer ?
#
loop_
_entity_poly.entity_id
_entity_poly.type
_entity_poly.pdbx_seq_one_letter_code
_entity_poly.pdbx_strand_id
1 'polypeptide(L)'
;MLRKHMIIIIIAWIVEISLTYWVATIFSVRFIEVMFFTGIAFTLGTFYFSSSGGAMSRLYTSQVSAQTGIIHERERFKVKLGPVFIASLIFFLIGLVFFILLVTGIIPPQKV
;
A
#
# COMPACT_ATOMS: atom_id res chain seq x y z
N MET A 1 -18.98 -12.50 -0.27
CA MET A 1 -17.84 -11.80 -0.92
C MET A 1 -17.13 -10.79 -0.01
N LEU A 2 -17.84 -9.98 0.80
CA LEU A 2 -17.22 -9.00 1.72
C LEU A 2 -16.22 -9.62 2.72
N ARG A 3 -16.54 -10.77 3.32
CA ARG A 3 -15.71 -11.40 4.36
C ARG A 3 -14.28 -11.71 3.88
N LYS A 4 -14.12 -12.13 2.61
CA LYS A 4 -12.80 -12.39 2.00
C LYS A 4 -12.01 -11.09 1.79
N HIS A 5 -12.67 -10.02 1.35
CA HIS A 5 -12.03 -8.71 1.16
C HIS A 5 -11.57 -8.12 2.50
N MET A 6 -12.38 -8.30 3.54
CA MET A 6 -12.06 -7.84 4.89
C MET A 6 -10.83 -8.54 5.48
N ILE A 7 -10.69 -9.85 5.26
CA ILE A 7 -9.50 -10.61 5.68
C ILE A 7 -8.25 -10.10 4.96
N ILE A 8 -8.35 -9.83 3.66
CA ILE A 8 -7.24 -9.28 2.86
C ILE A 8 -6.81 -7.90 3.38
N ILE A 9 -7.77 -7.04 3.75
CA ILE A 9 -7.49 -5.71 4.34
C ILE A 9 -6.73 -5.85 5.66
N ILE A 10 -7.20 -6.74 6.55
CA ILE A 10 -6.58 -6.94 7.87
C ILE A 10 -5.14 -7.46 7.71
N ILE A 11 -4.92 -8.42 6.82
CA ILE A 11 -3.58 -8.95 6.55
C ILE A 11 -2.68 -7.85 5.99
N ALA A 12 -3.17 -7.05 5.04
CA ALA A 12 -2.41 -5.92 4.48
C ALA A 12 -1.96 -4.95 5.58
N TRP A 13 -2.86 -4.56 6.49
CA TRP A 13 -2.52 -3.70 7.62
C TRP A 13 -1.48 -4.31 8.57
N ILE A 14 -1.58 -5.60 8.88
CA ILE A 14 -0.58 -6.28 9.73
C ILE A 14 0.81 -6.21 9.08
N VAL A 15 0.87 -6.42 7.76
CA VAL A 15 2.12 -6.34 7.00
C VAL A 15 2.67 -4.90 6.96
N GLU A 16 1.81 -3.91 6.71
CA GLU A 16 2.19 -2.49 6.68
C GLU A 16 2.73 -2.00 8.03
N ILE A 17 2.07 -2.37 9.13
CA ILE A 17 2.51 -2.03 10.50
C ILE A 17 3.84 -2.70 10.79
N SER A 18 3.99 -3.99 10.47
CA SER A 18 5.22 -4.74 10.72
C SER A 18 6.41 -4.17 9.96
N LEU A 19 6.24 -3.84 8.68
CA LEU A 19 7.28 -3.21 7.87
C LEU A 19 7.62 -1.82 8.37
N THR A 20 6.63 -1.01 8.72
CA THR A 20 6.86 0.35 9.25
C THR A 20 7.62 0.30 10.58
N TYR A 21 7.30 -0.66 11.46
CA TYR A 21 8.02 -0.87 12.71
C TYR A 21 9.47 -1.30 12.48
N TRP A 22 9.70 -2.17 11.50
CA TRP A 22 11.05 -2.59 11.14
C TRP A 22 11.90 -1.42 10.63
N VAL A 23 11.34 -0.58 9.76
CA VAL A 23 12.00 0.64 9.28
C VAL A 23 12.29 1.60 10.45
N ALA A 24 11.32 1.83 11.33
CA ALA A 24 11.51 2.69 12.50
C ALA A 24 12.66 2.20 13.40
N THR A 25 12.79 0.88 13.57
CA THR A 25 13.88 0.27 14.35
C THR A 25 15.25 0.50 13.71
N ILE A 26 15.36 0.38 12.39
CA ILE A 26 16.62 0.62 11.65
C ILE A 26 17.10 2.06 11.82
N PHE A 27 16.18 3.02 11.74
CA PHE A 27 16.51 4.44 11.82
C PHE A 27 16.53 4.99 13.27
N SER A 28 16.21 4.17 14.28
CA SER A 28 16.11 4.58 15.70
C SER A 28 15.19 5.79 15.92
N VAL A 29 14.17 5.93 15.07
CA VAL A 29 13.18 7.01 15.11
C VAL A 29 11.83 6.45 15.55
N ARG A 30 10.94 7.33 15.96
CA ARG A 30 9.59 6.90 16.37
C ARG A 30 8.82 6.39 15.17
N PHE A 31 8.01 5.37 15.42
CA PHE A 31 7.07 4.82 14.44
C PHE A 31 6.26 5.91 13.74
N ILE A 32 5.81 6.91 14.49
CA ILE A 32 4.96 8.00 14.01
C ILE A 32 5.64 8.91 12.98
N GLU A 33 6.96 9.02 13.01
CA GLU A 33 7.75 9.83 12.06
C GLU A 33 7.89 9.13 10.72
N VAL A 34 8.03 7.81 10.75
CA VAL A 34 8.26 6.95 9.58
C VAL A 34 6.95 6.54 8.92
N MET A 35 5.87 6.44 9.70
CA MET A 35 4.55 5.98 9.27
C MET A 35 3.98 6.77 8.08
N PHE A 36 4.23 8.07 8.02
CA PHE A 36 3.81 8.88 6.86
C PHE A 36 4.58 8.48 5.59
N PHE A 37 5.91 8.41 5.66
CA PHE A 37 6.76 8.08 4.52
C PHE A 37 6.54 6.65 4.03
N THR A 38 6.41 5.68 4.94
CA THR A 38 6.08 4.31 4.58
C THR A 38 4.66 4.20 4.04
N GLY A 39 3.70 4.94 4.58
CA GLY A 39 2.34 5.04 4.06
C GLY A 39 2.27 5.53 2.62
N ILE A 40 3.09 6.52 2.23
CA ILE A 40 3.24 6.95 0.82
C ILE A 40 3.77 5.80 -0.03
N ALA A 41 4.85 5.16 0.42
CA ALA A 41 5.48 4.06 -0.33
C ALA A 41 4.51 2.90 -0.55
N PHE A 42 3.73 2.52 0.47
CA PHE A 42 2.72 1.47 0.35
C PHE A 42 1.54 1.88 -0.53
N THR A 43 1.07 3.13 -0.43
CA THR A 43 -0.03 3.60 -1.28
C THR A 43 0.38 3.64 -2.75
N LEU A 44 1.58 4.16 -3.06
CA LEU A 44 2.09 4.19 -4.43
C LEU A 44 2.42 2.79 -4.95
N GLY A 45 3.01 1.94 -4.11
CA GLY A 45 3.31 0.55 -4.46
C GLY A 45 2.04 -0.23 -4.76
N THR A 46 1.07 -0.22 -3.86
CA THR A 46 -0.21 -0.92 -4.06
C THR A 46 -1.01 -0.33 -5.21
N PHE A 47 -0.97 0.99 -5.44
CA PHE A 47 -1.57 1.61 -6.62
C PHE A 47 -0.96 1.09 -7.92
N TYR A 48 0.38 1.01 -7.98
CA TYR A 48 1.10 0.48 -9.14
C TYR A 48 0.70 -0.97 -9.44
N PHE A 49 0.60 -1.81 -8.40
CA PHE A 49 0.20 -3.22 -8.55
C PHE A 49 -1.29 -3.42 -8.81
N SER A 50 -2.16 -2.55 -8.27
CA SER A 50 -3.63 -2.67 -8.38
C SER A 50 -4.20 -2.09 -9.67
N SER A 51 -3.43 -1.32 -10.45
CA SER A 51 -3.91 -0.77 -11.72
C SER A 51 -4.03 -1.89 -12.78
N SER A 52 -5.17 -2.00 -13.48
CA SER A 52 -5.45 -3.08 -14.45
C SER A 52 -4.58 -3.05 -15.72
N GLY A 53 -3.62 -2.14 -15.79
CA GLY A 53 -2.59 -2.07 -16.83
C GLY A 53 -1.15 -2.15 -16.31
N GLY A 54 -0.96 -2.45 -15.02
CA GLY A 54 0.36 -2.61 -14.40
C GLY A 54 1.14 -3.81 -14.95
N ALA A 55 2.46 -3.81 -14.76
CA ALA A 55 3.37 -4.83 -15.29
C ALA A 55 2.95 -6.27 -14.94
N MET A 56 2.49 -6.49 -13.71
CA MET A 56 2.02 -7.82 -13.26
C MET A 56 0.76 -8.26 -13.99
N SER A 57 -0.22 -7.37 -14.20
CA SER A 57 -1.44 -7.71 -14.96
C SER A 57 -1.12 -8.11 -16.39
N ARG A 58 -0.15 -7.42 -17.03
CA ARG A 58 0.34 -7.75 -18.39
C ARG A 58 1.08 -9.08 -18.43
N LEU A 59 1.87 -9.42 -17.41
CA LEU A 59 2.56 -10.71 -17.32
C LEU A 59 1.57 -11.87 -17.18
N TYR A 60 0.58 -11.75 -16.31
CA TYR A 60 -0.45 -12.79 -16.13
C TYR A 60 -1.31 -12.97 -17.38
N THR A 61 -1.77 -11.87 -18.00
CA THR A 61 -2.51 -11.96 -19.27
C THR A 61 -1.65 -12.57 -20.39
N SER A 62 -0.36 -12.22 -20.47
CA SER A 62 0.54 -12.82 -21.46
C SER A 62 0.76 -14.32 -21.23
N GLN A 63 0.91 -14.77 -19.97
CA GLN A 63 1.04 -16.19 -19.65
C GLN A 63 -0.24 -16.97 -19.95
N VAL A 64 -1.40 -16.44 -19.56
CA VAL A 64 -2.69 -17.10 -19.81
C VAL A 64 -3.00 -17.13 -21.31
N SER A 65 -2.71 -16.05 -22.04
CA SER A 65 -2.84 -16.02 -23.50
C SER A 65 -1.85 -16.98 -24.19
N ALA A 66 -0.64 -17.14 -23.68
CA ALA A 66 0.32 -18.12 -24.20
C ALA A 66 -0.12 -19.56 -23.96
N GLN A 67 -0.75 -19.85 -22.81
CA GLN A 67 -1.25 -21.20 -22.48
C GLN A 67 -2.53 -21.56 -23.23
N THR A 68 -3.42 -20.59 -23.49
CA THR A 68 -4.75 -20.86 -24.08
C THR A 68 -4.83 -20.54 -25.57
N GLY A 69 -3.85 -19.83 -26.13
CA GLY A 69 -3.87 -19.36 -27.52
C GLY A 69 -4.89 -18.23 -27.78
N ILE A 70 -5.66 -17.81 -26.77
CA ILE A 70 -6.67 -16.76 -26.90
C ILE A 70 -6.05 -15.41 -26.54
N ILE A 71 -5.85 -14.56 -27.55
CA ILE A 71 -5.41 -13.18 -27.39
C ILE A 71 -6.55 -12.42 -26.71
N HIS A 72 -6.41 -12.16 -25.40
CA HIS A 72 -7.37 -11.34 -24.67
C HIS A 72 -7.12 -9.87 -25.02
N GLU A 73 -8.16 -9.16 -25.42
CA GLU A 73 -8.10 -7.72 -25.71
C GLU A 73 -7.58 -6.98 -24.47
N ARG A 74 -6.56 -6.14 -24.64
CA ARG A 74 -5.90 -5.44 -23.51
C ARG A 74 -6.97 -4.62 -22.79
N GLU A 75 -7.37 -5.06 -21.58
CA GLU A 75 -8.35 -4.32 -20.76
C GLU A 75 -7.87 -2.86 -20.66
N ARG A 76 -8.68 -1.92 -21.18
CA ARG A 76 -8.41 -0.47 -21.03
C ARG A 76 -8.10 -0.21 -19.56
N PHE A 77 -7.06 0.56 -19.27
CA PHE A 77 -6.64 0.95 -17.92
C PHE A 77 -7.87 1.34 -17.08
N LYS A 78 -8.40 0.40 -16.31
CA LYS A 78 -9.45 0.60 -15.32
C LYS A 78 -8.75 0.49 -14.00
N VAL A 79 -8.69 1.59 -13.27
CA VAL A 79 -8.19 1.58 -11.89
C VAL A 79 -9.18 0.77 -11.07
N LYS A 80 -8.94 -0.55 -10.97
CA LYS A 80 -9.65 -1.41 -10.03
C LYS A 80 -9.05 -1.09 -8.67
N LEU A 81 -9.70 -0.20 -7.93
CA LEU A 81 -9.34 0.15 -6.54
C LEU A 81 -9.53 -1.10 -5.68
N GLY A 82 -8.46 -1.87 -5.52
CA GLY A 82 -8.48 -3.09 -4.73
C GLY A 82 -8.70 -2.78 -3.24
N PRO A 83 -9.23 -3.75 -2.47
CA PRO A 83 -9.39 -3.59 -1.02
C PRO A 83 -8.06 -3.25 -0.31
N VAL A 84 -6.94 -3.76 -0.83
CA VAL A 84 -5.58 -3.46 -0.32
C VAL A 84 -5.22 -1.99 -0.52
N PHE A 85 -5.52 -1.41 -1.68
CA PHE A 85 -5.24 0.01 -1.94
C PHE A 85 -6.03 0.91 -0.98
N ILE A 86 -7.29 0.57 -0.69
CA ILE A 86 -8.11 1.31 0.28
C ILE A 86 -7.47 1.22 1.68
N ALA A 87 -6.97 0.05 2.07
CA ALA A 87 -6.29 -0.15 3.35
C ALA A 87 -5.04 0.72 3.47
N SER A 88 -4.17 0.73 2.46
CA SER A 88 -2.96 1.54 2.40
C SER A 88 -3.27 3.03 2.39
N LEU A 89 -4.31 3.44 1.67
CA LEU A 89 -4.74 4.84 1.61
C LEU A 89 -5.21 5.33 2.99
N ILE A 90 -5.98 4.51 3.72
CA ILE A 90 -6.38 4.84 5.09
C ILE A 90 -5.16 4.93 6.00
N PHE A 91 -4.23 3.97 5.90
CA PHE A 91 -3.00 3.98 6.68
C PHE A 91 -2.16 5.26 6.43
N PHE A 92 -2.05 5.66 5.17
CA PHE A 92 -1.41 6.91 4.76
C PHE A 92 -2.12 8.15 5.33
N LEU A 93 -3.45 8.22 5.26
CA LEU A 93 -4.21 9.35 5.81
C LEU A 93 -4.03 9.49 7.32
N ILE A 94 -4.05 8.37 8.05
CA ILE A 94 -3.76 8.37 9.50
C ILE A 94 -2.31 8.84 9.73
N GLY A 95 -1.36 8.37 8.93
CA GLY A 95 0.04 8.79 8.98
C GLY A 95 0.22 10.28 8.74
N LEU A 96 -0.52 10.85 7.79
CA LEU A 96 -0.51 12.28 7.47
C LEU A 96 -0.98 13.11 8.66
N VAL A 97 -2.09 12.72 9.32
CA VAL A 97 -2.59 13.42 10.50
C VAL A 97 -1.53 13.45 11.61
N PHE A 98 -0.92 12.32 11.88
CA PHE A 98 0.12 12.23 12.89
C PHE A 98 1.40 13.01 12.53
N PHE A 99 1.77 13.02 11.26
CA PHE A 99 2.91 13.81 10.79
C PHE A 99 2.65 15.31 10.95
N ILE A 100 1.44 15.78 10.65
CA ILE A 100 1.06 17.19 10.88
C ILE A 100 1.16 17.53 12.37
N LEU A 101 0.67 16.66 13.27
CA LEU A 101 0.76 16.86 14.72
C LEU A 101 2.22 16.90 15.24
N LEU A 102 3.11 16.19 14.55
CA LEU A 102 4.54 16.21 14.84
C LEU A 102 5.19 17.51 14.36
N VAL A 103 4.90 17.94 13.13
CA VAL A 103 5.42 19.19 12.55
C VAL A 103 4.91 20.41 13.31
N THR A 104 3.68 20.39 13.82
CA THR A 104 3.14 21.47 14.66
C THR A 104 3.72 21.50 16.08
N GLY A 105 4.64 20.58 16.42
CA GLY A 105 5.36 20.58 17.69
C GLY A 105 4.53 20.16 18.90
N ILE A 106 3.29 19.68 18.69
CA ILE A 106 2.43 19.12 19.75
C ILE A 106 3.06 17.81 20.26
N ILE A 107 3.75 17.07 19.38
CA ILE A 107 4.48 15.84 19.71
C ILE A 107 5.98 16.11 19.52
N PRO A 108 6.76 16.36 20.59
CA PRO A 108 8.17 16.72 20.45
C PRO A 108 8.95 15.56 19.80
N PRO A 109 9.86 15.82 18.83
CA PRO A 109 10.73 14.81 18.24
C PRO A 109 11.53 14.07 19.32
N GLN A 110 11.83 12.79 19.08
CA GLN A 110 12.61 12.00 20.03
C GLN A 110 13.97 12.71 20.25
N LYS A 111 14.26 13.08 21.49
CA LYS A 111 15.60 13.57 21.85
C LYS A 111 16.54 12.38 21.76
N VAL A 112 17.33 12.35 20.69
CA VAL A 112 18.55 11.51 20.59
C VAL A 112 19.58 11.99 21.60
#